data_AF-A0ABD5VR10-F1
#
_entry.id   AF-A0ABD5VR10-F1
#
_cell.length_a   1.000
_cell.length_b   1.000
_cell.length_c   1.000
_cell.angle_alpha   90.00
_cell.angle_beta   90.00
_cell.angle_gamma   90.00
#
_symmetry.space_group_name_H-M   'P 1'
#
loop_
_entity.id
_entity.type
_entity.pdbx_description
1 polymer ?
#
loop_
_entity_poly.entity_id
_entity_poly.type
_entity_poly.pdbx_seq_one_letter_code
_entity_poly.pdbx_strand_id
1 'polypeptide(L)'
;MTQNGRDVVSPSRRRFLAAFGAGAASLAGCLGGQAGMGVEDGTTANDGGPSLADHPALAGVADQPRLGPDPASATATIVAFEDPSCPRCAVFERETVPKIRTELVDTGQAAFVFRGYPVVYPWGEPATQALEATFARDAAAFWALAGHYFETQRAFDEDNVLDRTRSFLAAETDVDADAVVADAEANAYDDAVQVDLDAGEEAGAGRTTPTVFLFRDGQYQTKAAGSVSFDVVRSALGL
;
A
#
# COMPACT_ATOMS: atom_id res chain seq x y z
N MET A 1 -13.47 -36.96 -58.15
CA MET A 1 -12.13 -37.48 -58.52
C MET A 1 -11.15 -36.44 -58.01
N THR A 2 -10.28 -36.62 -57.02
CA THR A 2 -9.59 -37.79 -56.47
C THR A 2 -9.11 -37.45 -55.05
N GLN A 3 -9.08 -38.47 -54.18
CA GLN A 3 -8.54 -38.48 -52.81
C GLN A 3 -6.99 -38.46 -52.79
N ASN A 4 -6.41 -37.91 -51.72
CA ASN A 4 -5.33 -38.48 -50.87
C ASN A 4 -4.82 -37.36 -49.93
N GLY A 5 -4.62 -37.50 -48.62
CA GLY A 5 -4.53 -38.67 -47.76
C GLY A 5 -3.14 -38.78 -47.11
N ARG A 6 -3.14 -38.86 -45.76
CA ARG A 6 -2.10 -39.32 -44.81
C ARG A 6 -1.10 -38.30 -44.25
N ASP A 7 -0.63 -38.35 -43.00
CA ASP A 7 -1.06 -38.99 -41.74
C ASP A 7 -0.21 -38.40 -40.58
N VAL A 8 -0.86 -38.13 -39.44
CA VAL A 8 -0.54 -38.50 -38.04
C VAL A 8 0.95 -38.59 -37.58
N VAL A 9 1.30 -37.91 -36.47
CA VAL A 9 1.77 -38.50 -35.18
C VAL A 9 1.66 -37.49 -34.03
N SER A 10 0.98 -37.89 -32.94
CA SER A 10 1.13 -37.33 -31.58
C SER A 10 1.58 -38.44 -30.63
N PRO A 11 2.36 -38.11 -29.58
CA PRO A 11 2.10 -38.66 -28.24
C PRO A 11 2.33 -37.57 -27.17
N SER A 12 1.93 -37.64 -25.90
CA SER A 12 1.16 -38.58 -25.09
C SER A 12 0.95 -37.90 -23.72
N ARG A 13 -0.24 -38.05 -23.15
CA ARG A 13 -0.64 -37.61 -21.81
C ARG A 13 0.07 -38.44 -20.73
N ARG A 14 0.48 -37.82 -19.61
CA ARG A 14 0.76 -38.56 -18.36
C ARG A 14 -0.24 -38.15 -17.29
N ARG A 15 -1.16 -39.08 -17.02
CA ARG A 15 -1.99 -39.17 -15.82
C ARG A 15 -1.22 -40.02 -14.81
N PHE A 16 -1.19 -39.61 -13.55
CA PHE A 16 -0.88 -40.50 -12.44
C PHE A 16 -2.13 -40.64 -11.57
N LEU A 17 -2.60 -41.87 -11.43
CA LEU A 17 -3.55 -42.34 -10.44
C LEU A 17 -2.82 -43.43 -9.64
N ALA A 18 -2.87 -43.34 -8.33
CA ALA A 18 -2.72 -44.51 -7.46
C ALA A 18 -3.63 -44.31 -6.25
N ALA A 19 -4.69 -45.11 -6.20
CA ALA A 19 -5.53 -45.34 -5.04
C ALA A 19 -5.02 -46.58 -4.30
N PHE A 20 -5.26 -46.68 -2.99
CA PHE A 20 -5.77 -47.89 -2.32
C PHE A 20 -6.29 -47.51 -0.92
N GLY A 21 -7.59 -47.76 -0.67
CA GLY A 21 -8.16 -47.96 0.68
C GLY A 21 -7.75 -49.35 1.22
N ALA A 22 -8.20 -49.87 2.35
CA ALA A 22 -9.20 -49.52 3.35
C ALA A 22 -8.88 -50.38 4.61
N GLY A 23 -9.45 -50.07 5.78
CA GLY A 23 -9.45 -51.05 6.89
C GLY A 23 -9.78 -50.48 8.27
N ALA A 24 -10.89 -50.93 8.83
CA ALA A 24 -11.50 -50.53 10.10
C ALA A 24 -10.85 -51.14 11.36
N ALA A 25 -11.06 -50.53 12.53
CA ALA A 25 -11.73 -51.12 13.70
C ALA A 25 -11.45 -50.32 14.99
N SER A 26 -12.52 -49.94 15.67
CA SER A 26 -12.57 -49.38 17.02
C SER A 26 -12.35 -50.44 18.10
N LEU A 27 -11.56 -50.12 19.12
CA LEU A 27 -11.69 -50.72 20.46
C LEU A 27 -11.51 -49.64 21.54
N ALA A 28 -12.51 -49.55 22.40
CA ALA A 28 -12.52 -48.81 23.64
C ALA A 28 -11.59 -49.47 24.68
N GLY A 29 -10.96 -48.66 25.53
CA GLY A 29 -10.23 -49.09 26.71
C GLY A 29 -10.18 -47.97 27.74
N CYS A 30 -10.73 -48.23 28.93
CA CYS A 30 -10.87 -47.30 30.05
C CYS A 30 -9.73 -47.47 31.09
N LEU A 31 -9.52 -46.39 31.87
CA LEU A 31 -9.07 -46.30 33.28
C LEU A 31 -7.56 -46.28 33.66
N GLY A 32 -7.24 -45.31 34.53
CA GLY A 32 -6.03 -45.17 35.35
C GLY A 32 -5.11 -44.06 34.83
N GLY A 33 -5.05 -42.82 35.35
CA GLY A 33 -4.87 -42.44 36.74
C GLY A 33 -3.38 -42.16 36.99
N GLN A 34 -2.97 -40.88 37.14
CA GLN A 34 -2.01 -40.36 38.13
C GLN A 34 -1.54 -38.96 37.75
N ALA A 35 -1.55 -38.07 38.75
CA ALA A 35 -1.07 -36.71 38.69
C ALA A 35 0.41 -36.65 38.28
N GLY A 36 0.73 -35.72 37.38
CA GLY A 36 2.08 -35.31 37.05
C GLY A 36 2.04 -33.84 36.71
N MET A 37 2.49 -33.00 37.66
CA MET A 37 2.79 -31.60 37.42
C MET A 37 3.94 -31.53 36.43
N GLY A 38 3.64 -31.27 35.16
CA GLY A 38 4.60 -30.83 34.17
C GLY A 38 4.58 -29.31 34.14
N VAL A 39 5.55 -28.69 34.82
CA VAL A 39 5.92 -27.31 34.53
C VAL A 39 6.59 -27.36 33.15
N GLU A 40 5.81 -27.08 32.11
CA GLU A 40 6.38 -26.74 30.82
C GLU A 40 6.89 -25.30 30.92
N ASP A 41 8.18 -25.19 31.15
CA ASP A 41 9.00 -24.00 30.92
C ASP A 41 8.98 -23.68 29.42
N GLY A 42 7.85 -23.15 28.98
CA GLY A 42 7.68 -22.54 27.67
C GLY A 42 8.18 -21.11 27.77
N THR A 43 9.50 -20.93 27.64
CA THR A 43 10.06 -19.64 27.25
C THR A 43 9.49 -19.31 25.88
N THR A 44 8.37 -18.58 25.83
CA THR A 44 7.86 -17.95 24.61
C THR A 44 8.89 -16.90 24.22
N ALA A 45 9.77 -17.29 23.32
CA ALA A 45 10.64 -16.42 22.58
C ALA A 45 9.78 -15.35 21.90
N ASN A 46 9.97 -14.10 22.35
CA ASN A 46 9.77 -12.86 21.62
C ASN A 46 8.81 -12.96 20.41
N ASP A 47 7.51 -12.82 20.66
CA ASP A 47 6.52 -12.52 19.61
C ASP A 47 6.71 -11.04 19.20
N GLY A 48 7.85 -10.76 18.57
CA GLY A 48 8.04 -9.54 17.78
C GLY A 48 6.97 -9.54 16.69
N GLY A 49 6.28 -8.41 16.52
CA GLY A 49 5.27 -8.24 15.48
C GLY A 49 5.79 -8.59 14.08
N PRO A 50 4.91 -8.59 13.06
CA PRO A 50 5.32 -8.89 11.69
C PRO A 50 6.57 -8.12 11.31
N SER A 51 7.51 -8.82 10.68
CA SER A 51 8.72 -8.20 10.14
C SER A 51 8.33 -7.10 9.14
N LEU A 52 9.20 -6.11 8.92
CA LEU A 52 8.97 -5.04 7.94
C LEU A 52 8.54 -5.59 6.56
N ALA A 53 8.98 -6.78 6.14
CA ALA A 53 8.58 -7.36 4.86
C ALA A 53 7.14 -7.92 4.84
N ASP A 54 6.57 -8.27 6.00
CA ASP A 54 5.31 -9.01 6.09
C ASP A 54 4.12 -8.13 6.54
N HIS A 55 4.36 -6.87 6.91
CA HIS A 55 3.27 -5.98 7.31
C HIS A 55 2.48 -5.52 6.08
N PRO A 56 1.13 -5.66 6.03
CA PRO A 56 0.35 -5.37 4.82
C PRO A 56 0.52 -3.95 4.25
N ALA A 57 0.71 -2.94 5.12
CA ALA A 57 1.01 -1.57 4.68
C ALA A 57 2.26 -1.43 3.78
N LEU A 58 3.15 -2.42 3.76
CA LEU A 58 4.35 -2.44 2.94
C LEU A 58 4.21 -3.30 1.67
N ALA A 59 3.04 -3.88 1.41
CA ALA A 59 2.75 -4.62 0.19
C ALA A 59 2.95 -3.74 -1.06
N GLY A 60 3.87 -4.10 -1.95
CA GLY A 60 4.18 -3.31 -3.16
C GLY A 60 4.84 -1.95 -2.88
N VAL A 61 5.41 -1.72 -1.68
CA VAL A 61 5.98 -0.40 -1.30
C VAL A 61 7.11 0.09 -2.22
N ALA A 62 7.79 -0.83 -2.92
CA ALA A 62 8.87 -0.50 -3.84
C ALA A 62 8.38 0.28 -5.08
N ASP A 63 7.11 0.09 -5.46
CA ASP A 63 6.49 0.70 -6.63
C ASP A 63 5.75 2.00 -6.27
N GLN A 64 5.81 2.44 -5.00
CA GLN A 64 5.05 3.59 -4.50
C GLN A 64 5.85 4.91 -4.58
N PRO A 65 5.15 6.05 -4.72
CA PRO A 65 5.79 7.35 -4.60
C PRO A 65 6.46 7.53 -3.24
N ARG A 66 7.75 7.88 -3.26
CA ARG A 66 8.54 8.03 -2.03
C ARG A 66 9.52 9.18 -2.04
N LEU A 67 9.85 9.66 -0.84
CA LEU A 67 10.95 10.58 -0.56
C LEU A 67 11.98 9.86 0.32
N GLY A 68 13.27 10.14 0.10
CA GLY A 68 14.36 9.62 0.92
C GLY A 68 14.98 8.31 0.43
N PRO A 69 15.55 7.49 1.33
CA PRO A 69 16.15 6.20 0.98
C PRO A 69 15.09 5.13 0.63
N ASP A 70 15.55 3.97 0.18
CA ASP A 70 14.68 2.82 -0.08
C ASP A 70 13.97 2.39 1.21
N PRO A 71 12.62 2.30 1.25
CA PRO A 71 11.83 1.98 2.44
C PRO A 71 12.17 0.63 3.09
N ALA A 72 12.70 -0.33 2.33
CA ALA A 72 13.12 -1.63 2.84
C ALA A 72 14.46 -1.57 3.59
N SER A 73 15.25 -0.52 3.36
CA SER A 73 16.58 -0.34 3.96
C SER A 73 16.70 0.87 4.87
N ALA A 74 15.68 1.74 4.90
CA ALA A 74 15.66 2.94 5.71
C ALA A 74 15.62 2.60 7.22
N THR A 75 16.32 3.38 8.04
CA THR A 75 16.28 3.26 9.51
C THR A 75 14.85 3.43 10.02
N ALA A 76 14.11 4.38 9.46
CA ALA A 76 12.69 4.53 9.68
C ALA A 76 11.93 4.61 8.36
N THR A 77 10.71 4.07 8.34
CA THR A 77 9.81 4.15 7.19
C THR A 77 8.45 4.64 7.66
N ILE A 78 7.94 5.66 6.97
CA ILE A 78 6.66 6.30 7.23
C ILE A 78 5.79 6.04 6.01
N VAL A 79 4.78 5.18 6.14
CA VAL A 79 3.82 4.89 5.06
C VAL A 79 2.53 5.63 5.35
N ALA A 80 2.18 6.60 4.52
CA ALA A 80 0.99 7.43 4.67
C ALA A 80 -0.06 7.06 3.61
N PHE A 81 -1.20 6.57 4.07
CA PHE A 81 -2.41 6.40 3.25
C PHE A 81 -3.19 7.70 3.28
N GLU A 82 -3.29 8.34 2.12
CA GLU A 82 -3.82 9.69 1.98
C GLU A 82 -4.86 9.76 0.87
N ASP A 83 -5.84 10.63 1.07
CA ASP A 83 -6.88 10.90 0.09
C ASP A 83 -6.76 12.36 -0.32
N PRO A 84 -6.54 12.69 -1.61
CA PRO A 84 -6.49 14.07 -2.10
C PRO A 84 -7.69 14.90 -1.66
N SER A 85 -8.85 14.26 -1.46
CA SER A 85 -10.09 14.90 -1.04
C SER A 85 -10.26 15.11 0.46
N CYS A 86 -9.41 14.50 1.28
CA CYS A 86 -9.56 14.55 2.73
C CYS A 86 -9.03 15.85 3.36
N PRO A 87 -9.86 16.62 4.09
CA PRO A 87 -9.42 17.86 4.74
C PRO A 87 -8.29 17.68 5.76
N ARG A 88 -8.19 16.50 6.38
CA ARG A 88 -7.11 16.22 7.34
C ARG A 88 -5.81 15.86 6.63
N CYS A 89 -5.86 15.24 5.45
CA CYS A 89 -4.66 15.01 4.63
C CYS A 89 -4.07 16.36 4.20
N ALA A 90 -4.91 17.30 3.76
CA ALA A 90 -4.45 18.66 3.45
C ALA A 90 -3.83 19.42 4.65
N VAL A 91 -4.26 19.14 5.89
CA VAL A 91 -3.59 19.67 7.09
C VAL A 91 -2.25 18.98 7.32
N PHE A 92 -2.22 17.65 7.23
CA PHE A 92 -1.00 16.85 7.39
C PHE A 92 0.09 17.23 6.39
N GLU A 93 -0.26 17.37 5.12
CA GLU A 93 0.65 17.76 4.04
C GLU A 93 1.16 19.21 4.18
N ARG A 94 0.36 20.11 4.77
CA ARG A 94 0.80 21.50 5.00
C ARG A 94 1.65 21.65 6.26
N GLU A 95 1.38 20.88 7.31
CA GLU A 95 1.91 21.16 8.66
C GLU A 95 2.88 20.11 9.18
N THR A 96 2.76 18.86 8.73
CA THR A 96 3.53 17.71 9.24
C THR A 96 4.52 17.20 8.21
N VAL A 97 4.12 16.94 6.96
CA VAL A 97 5.00 16.42 5.91
C VAL A 97 6.22 17.31 5.65
N PRO A 98 6.14 18.66 5.65
CA PRO A 98 7.31 19.50 5.46
C PRO A 98 8.38 19.27 6.55
N LYS A 99 7.97 19.05 7.79
CA LYS A 99 8.89 18.73 8.90
C LYS A 99 9.46 17.33 8.78
N ILE A 100 8.62 16.34 8.42
CA ILE A 100 9.09 14.98 8.10
C ILE A 100 10.19 15.06 7.03
N ARG A 101 9.94 15.82 5.96
CA ARG A 101 10.89 16.00 4.87
C ARG A 101 12.20 16.60 5.38
N THR A 102 12.16 17.78 5.99
CA THR A 102 13.38 18.51 6.34
C THR A 102 14.16 17.88 7.49
N GLU A 103 13.48 17.31 8.48
CA GLU A 103 14.12 16.81 9.71
C GLU A 103 14.48 15.33 9.62
N LEU A 104 13.71 14.51 8.89
CA LEU A 104 13.89 13.06 8.84
C LEU A 104 14.36 12.57 7.48
N VAL A 105 13.75 13.03 6.39
CA VAL A 105 14.05 12.53 5.04
C VAL A 105 15.37 13.10 4.52
N ASP A 106 15.51 14.43 4.54
CA ASP A 106 16.70 15.12 4.01
C ASP A 106 17.96 14.81 4.84
N THR A 107 17.80 14.39 6.10
CA THR A 107 18.89 13.93 6.97
C THR A 107 19.20 12.44 6.83
N GLY A 108 18.45 11.71 5.99
CA GLY A 108 18.63 10.27 5.75
C GLY A 108 18.13 9.37 6.88
N GLN A 109 17.38 9.91 7.85
CA GLN A 109 16.86 9.16 8.99
C GLN A 109 15.58 8.39 8.67
N ALA A 110 14.78 8.83 7.69
CA ALA A 110 13.55 8.16 7.31
C ALA A 110 13.28 8.16 5.80
N ALA A 111 12.56 7.15 5.33
CA ALA A 111 11.82 7.18 4.08
C ALA A 111 10.36 7.58 4.35
N PHE A 112 9.80 8.42 3.48
CA PHE A 112 8.36 8.74 3.47
C PHE A 112 7.75 8.17 2.20
N VAL A 113 6.67 7.41 2.33
CA VAL A 113 5.93 6.78 1.24
C VAL A 113 4.50 7.29 1.26
N PHE A 114 4.04 7.77 0.12
CA PHE A 114 2.64 8.13 -0.11
C PHE A 114 1.91 6.94 -0.72
N ARG A 115 0.66 6.69 -0.30
CA ARG A 115 -0.26 5.73 -0.91
C ARG A 115 -1.61 6.38 -1.16
N GLY A 116 -2.11 6.25 -2.38
CA GLY A 116 -3.39 6.81 -2.80
C GLY A 116 -4.55 6.00 -2.23
N TYR A 117 -5.34 6.59 -1.33
CA TYR A 117 -6.39 5.87 -0.60
C TYR A 117 -7.73 6.65 -0.64
N PRO A 118 -8.40 6.71 -1.81
CA PRO A 118 -9.57 7.55 -2.06
C PRO A 118 -10.84 7.01 -1.40
N VAL A 119 -11.03 7.28 -0.10
CA VAL A 119 -12.13 6.71 0.72
C VAL A 119 -13.06 7.75 1.36
N VAL A 120 -12.81 9.04 1.13
CA VAL A 120 -13.47 10.17 1.82
C VAL A 120 -14.52 10.85 0.96
N TYR A 121 -14.15 11.52 -0.14
CA TYR A 121 -15.10 12.15 -1.06
C TYR A 121 -14.89 11.67 -2.50
N PRO A 122 -15.94 11.70 -3.35
CA PRO A 122 -15.89 11.00 -4.63
C PRO A 122 -14.85 11.54 -5.62
N TRP A 123 -14.52 12.83 -5.55
CA TRP A 123 -13.47 13.39 -6.41
C TRP A 123 -12.05 12.88 -6.06
N GLY A 124 -11.86 12.26 -4.88
CA GLY A 124 -10.60 11.66 -4.49
C GLY A 124 -10.15 10.54 -5.43
N GLU A 125 -11.07 9.74 -5.96
CA GLU A 125 -10.76 8.63 -6.86
C GLU A 125 -10.16 9.10 -8.21
N PRO A 126 -10.78 9.99 -8.99
CA PRO A 126 -10.17 10.51 -10.21
C PRO A 126 -8.88 11.32 -9.94
N ALA A 127 -8.76 11.99 -8.78
CA ALA A 127 -7.51 12.64 -8.40
C ALA A 127 -6.38 11.62 -8.15
N THR A 128 -6.67 10.51 -7.46
CA THR A 128 -5.70 9.43 -7.24
C THR A 128 -5.31 8.74 -8.54
N GLN A 129 -6.24 8.48 -9.45
CA GLN A 129 -5.92 7.96 -10.80
C GLN A 129 -4.96 8.89 -11.55
N ALA A 130 -5.19 10.21 -11.49
CA ALA A 130 -4.29 11.18 -12.10
C ALA A 130 -2.92 11.25 -11.41
N LEU A 131 -2.85 11.06 -10.10
CA LEU A 131 -1.59 10.94 -9.36
C LEU A 131 -0.79 9.72 -9.85
N GLU A 132 -1.39 8.53 -9.89
CA GLU A 132 -0.74 7.31 -10.40
C GLU A 132 -0.24 7.48 -11.84
N ALA A 133 -1.10 8.02 -12.71
CA ALA A 133 -0.75 8.31 -14.09
C ALA A 133 0.40 9.31 -14.22
N THR A 134 0.46 10.31 -13.33
CA THR A 134 1.55 11.28 -13.29
C THR A 134 2.83 10.64 -12.77
N PHE A 135 2.76 9.84 -11.71
CA PHE A 135 3.91 9.15 -11.13
C PHE A 135 4.59 8.19 -12.10
N ALA A 136 3.80 7.43 -12.87
CA ALA A 136 4.30 6.55 -13.90
C ALA A 136 5.08 7.27 -15.01
N ARG A 137 4.87 8.59 -15.17
CA ARG A 137 5.55 9.44 -16.15
C ARG A 137 6.72 10.18 -15.54
N ASP A 138 6.50 10.83 -14.40
CA ASP A 138 7.51 11.64 -13.71
C ASP A 138 7.19 11.79 -12.21
N ALA A 139 8.16 11.41 -11.37
CA ALA A 139 8.01 11.46 -9.92
C ALA A 139 7.98 12.90 -9.37
N ALA A 140 8.67 13.85 -9.99
CA ALA A 140 8.66 15.24 -9.52
C ALA A 140 7.31 15.92 -9.83
N ALA A 141 6.74 15.65 -11.01
CA ALA A 141 5.40 16.09 -11.39
C ALA A 141 4.32 15.50 -10.49
N PHE A 142 4.47 14.24 -10.06
CA PHE A 142 3.58 13.64 -9.04
C PHE A 142 3.55 14.47 -7.76
N TRP A 143 4.71 14.79 -7.18
CA TRP A 143 4.78 15.56 -5.95
C TRP A 143 4.25 16.99 -6.11
N ALA A 144 4.46 17.59 -7.29
CA ALA A 144 3.90 18.89 -7.62
C ALA A 144 2.36 18.84 -7.69
N LEU A 145 1.80 17.82 -8.35
CA LEU A 145 0.35 17.64 -8.47
C LEU A 145 -0.30 17.28 -7.12
N ALA A 146 0.31 16.40 -6.32
CA ALA A 146 -0.14 16.09 -4.97
C ALA A 146 -0.18 17.36 -4.10
N GLY A 147 0.90 18.15 -4.13
CA GLY A 147 0.95 19.46 -3.47
C GLY A 147 -0.19 20.38 -3.93
N HIS A 148 -0.45 20.47 -5.23
CA HIS A 148 -1.55 21.27 -5.78
C HIS A 148 -2.92 20.87 -5.24
N TYR A 149 -3.22 19.56 -5.20
CA TYR A 149 -4.46 19.05 -4.64
C TYR A 149 -4.61 19.42 -3.17
N PHE A 150 -3.59 19.21 -2.35
CA PHE A 150 -3.68 19.48 -0.91
C PHE A 150 -3.68 20.98 -0.57
N GLU A 151 -2.92 21.81 -1.29
CA GLU A 151 -2.86 23.25 -1.08
C GLU A 151 -4.16 23.96 -1.49
N THR A 152 -4.76 23.52 -2.59
CA THR A 152 -5.94 24.18 -3.17
C THR A 152 -7.23 23.35 -3.07
N GLN A 153 -7.23 22.34 -2.18
CA GLN A 153 -8.27 21.31 -2.02
C GLN A 153 -9.72 21.82 -2.07
N ARG A 154 -10.00 22.98 -1.49
CA ARG A 154 -11.36 23.57 -1.45
C ARG A 154 -11.90 24.00 -2.81
N ALA A 155 -11.05 24.08 -3.83
CA ALA A 155 -11.42 24.44 -5.18
C ALA A 155 -11.86 23.23 -6.02
N PHE A 156 -11.70 22.01 -5.49
CA PHE A 156 -11.97 20.76 -6.20
C PHE A 156 -13.35 20.18 -5.86
N ASP A 157 -13.98 19.62 -6.87
CA ASP A 157 -15.20 18.83 -6.81
C ASP A 157 -15.18 17.78 -7.94
N GLU A 158 -16.22 16.95 -7.99
CA GLU A 158 -16.34 15.87 -8.98
C GLU A 158 -16.39 16.39 -10.42
N ASP A 159 -16.93 17.58 -10.63
CA ASP A 159 -17.15 18.13 -11.98
C ASP A 159 -15.88 18.78 -12.54
N ASN A 160 -14.97 19.24 -11.69
CA ASN A 160 -13.83 20.07 -12.11
C ASN A 160 -12.45 19.44 -11.90
N VAL A 161 -12.36 18.31 -11.19
CA VAL A 161 -11.08 17.77 -10.73
C VAL A 161 -10.10 17.49 -11.87
N LEU A 162 -10.56 16.83 -12.93
CA LEU A 162 -9.71 16.48 -14.07
C LEU A 162 -9.36 17.70 -14.95
N ASP A 163 -10.26 18.67 -15.09
CA ASP A 163 -9.99 19.92 -15.82
C ASP A 163 -8.93 20.77 -15.11
N ARG A 164 -9.00 20.85 -13.78
CA ARG A 164 -8.00 21.53 -12.95
C ARG A 164 -6.66 20.80 -12.99
N THR A 165 -6.67 19.47 -12.93
CA THR A 165 -5.46 18.65 -13.12
C THR A 165 -4.80 18.90 -14.46
N ARG A 166 -5.58 18.88 -15.54
CA ARG A 166 -5.10 19.21 -16.89
C ARG A 166 -4.40 20.57 -16.91
N SER A 167 -5.08 21.57 -16.36
CA SER A 167 -4.62 22.96 -16.34
C SER A 167 -3.33 23.12 -15.54
N PHE A 168 -3.23 22.49 -14.38
CA PHE A 168 -2.03 22.53 -13.54
C PHE A 168 -0.86 21.84 -14.22
N LEU A 169 -1.03 20.60 -14.68
CA LEU A 169 0.05 19.83 -15.30
C LEU A 169 0.58 20.52 -16.55
N ALA A 170 -0.30 21.04 -17.41
CA ALA A 170 0.10 21.76 -18.62
C ALA A 170 0.85 23.08 -18.33
N ALA A 171 0.62 23.69 -17.16
CA ALA A 171 1.23 24.96 -16.79
C ALA A 171 2.54 24.80 -16.01
N GLU A 172 2.61 23.80 -15.12
CA GLU A 172 3.65 23.72 -14.09
C GLU A 172 4.59 22.53 -14.26
N THR A 173 4.38 21.67 -15.27
CA THR A 173 5.17 20.46 -15.49
C THR A 173 5.42 20.19 -16.97
N ASP A 174 6.33 19.25 -17.26
CA ASP A 174 6.64 18.80 -18.63
C ASP A 174 5.88 17.53 -19.05
N VAL A 175 4.98 16.99 -18.19
CA VAL A 175 4.21 15.79 -18.55
C VAL A 175 3.07 16.14 -19.52
N ASP A 176 2.71 15.18 -20.38
CA ASP A 176 1.54 15.31 -21.26
C ASP A 176 0.25 15.27 -20.42
N ALA A 177 -0.27 16.45 -20.10
CA ALA A 177 -1.46 16.63 -19.27
C ALA A 177 -2.71 15.98 -19.88
N ASP A 178 -2.84 15.98 -21.20
CA ASP A 178 -3.99 15.38 -21.87
C ASP A 178 -3.93 13.85 -21.76
N ALA A 179 -2.73 13.26 -21.87
CA ALA A 179 -2.54 11.83 -21.67
C ALA A 179 -2.79 11.40 -20.23
N VAL A 180 -2.35 12.19 -19.23
CA VAL A 180 -2.64 11.91 -17.81
C VAL A 180 -4.14 11.91 -17.54
N VAL A 181 -4.85 12.93 -18.04
CA VAL A 181 -6.31 13.01 -17.83
C VAL A 181 -7.04 11.89 -18.55
N ALA A 182 -6.64 11.55 -19.77
CA ALA A 182 -7.23 10.42 -20.50
C ALA A 182 -7.05 9.09 -19.75
N ASP A 183 -5.88 8.84 -19.16
CA ASP A 183 -5.65 7.67 -18.32
C ASP A 183 -6.54 7.69 -17.07
N ALA A 184 -6.71 8.85 -16.44
CA ALA A 184 -7.55 8.99 -15.26
C ALA A 184 -9.05 8.78 -15.56
N GLU A 185 -9.56 9.33 -16.68
CA GLU A 185 -10.93 9.10 -17.15
C GLU A 185 -11.19 7.63 -17.50
N ALA A 186 -10.17 6.94 -18.00
CA ALA A 186 -10.23 5.53 -18.37
C ALA A 186 -9.97 4.58 -17.19
N ASN A 187 -9.69 5.11 -15.99
CA ASN A 187 -9.28 4.32 -14.82
C ASN A 187 -8.09 3.38 -15.13
N ALA A 188 -7.12 3.87 -15.91
CA ALA A 188 -6.03 3.04 -16.42
C ALA A 188 -5.10 2.49 -15.32
N TYR A 189 -5.18 3.04 -14.11
CA TYR A 189 -4.38 2.67 -12.94
C TYR A 189 -5.22 2.01 -11.83
N ASP A 190 -6.42 1.49 -12.14
CA ASP A 190 -7.26 0.75 -11.17
C ASP A 190 -6.49 -0.33 -10.41
N ASP A 191 -5.62 -1.10 -11.08
CA ASP A 191 -4.82 -2.13 -10.43
C ASP A 191 -3.86 -1.54 -9.38
N ALA A 192 -3.25 -0.38 -9.66
CA ALA A 192 -2.34 0.29 -8.73
C ALA A 192 -3.11 0.87 -7.53
N VAL A 193 -4.24 1.53 -7.79
CA VAL A 193 -5.13 2.04 -6.73
C VAL A 193 -5.68 0.91 -5.88
N GLN A 194 -6.05 -0.23 -6.48
CA GLN A 194 -6.54 -1.39 -5.75
C GLN A 194 -5.46 -2.00 -4.85
N VAL A 195 -4.19 -2.02 -5.27
CA VAL A 195 -3.08 -2.45 -4.41
C VAL A 195 -3.00 -1.60 -3.13
N ASP A 196 -3.18 -0.28 -3.24
CA ASP A 196 -3.19 0.61 -2.08
C ASP A 196 -4.44 0.43 -1.22
N LEU A 197 -5.60 0.24 -1.84
CA LEU A 197 -6.85 -0.05 -1.12
C LEU A 197 -6.75 -1.35 -0.32
N ASP A 198 -6.26 -2.42 -0.93
CA ASP A 198 -6.09 -3.73 -0.30
C ASP A 198 -5.04 -3.66 0.83
N ALA A 199 -3.88 -3.04 0.56
CA ALA A 199 -2.84 -2.86 1.58
C ALA A 199 -3.36 -2.05 2.78
N GLY A 200 -4.17 -1.02 2.54
CA GLY A 200 -4.79 -0.20 3.57
C GLY A 200 -5.85 -0.98 4.37
N GLU A 201 -6.70 -1.75 3.69
CA GLU A 201 -7.72 -2.59 4.34
C GLU A 201 -7.06 -3.66 5.23
N GLU A 202 -6.12 -4.42 4.68
CA GLU A 202 -5.42 -5.51 5.38
C GLU A 202 -4.57 -4.99 6.55
N ALA A 203 -3.98 -3.80 6.43
CA ALA A 203 -3.25 -3.13 7.51
C ALA A 203 -4.19 -2.52 8.57
N GLY A 204 -5.50 -2.49 8.30
CA GLY A 204 -6.51 -1.91 9.18
C GLY A 204 -6.48 -0.38 9.20
N ALA A 205 -6.19 0.28 8.08
CA ALA A 205 -6.27 1.74 7.95
C ALA A 205 -7.70 2.27 8.18
N GLY A 206 -8.71 1.47 7.87
CA GLY A 206 -10.11 1.84 8.00
C GLY A 206 -10.48 2.93 6.99
N ARG A 207 -11.36 3.85 7.38
CA ARG A 207 -11.85 4.96 6.53
C ARG A 207 -11.39 6.34 6.98
N THR A 208 -10.48 6.42 7.94
CA THR A 208 -9.92 7.70 8.39
C THR A 208 -8.61 7.95 7.67
N THR A 209 -8.48 9.12 7.04
CA THR A 209 -7.22 9.57 6.43
C THR A 209 -6.81 10.94 7.01
N PRO A 210 -5.50 11.27 7.04
CA PRO A 210 -4.40 10.37 6.73
C PRO A 210 -4.32 9.26 7.78
N THR A 211 -3.90 8.06 7.36
CA THR A 211 -3.47 7.02 8.29
C THR A 211 -2.02 6.68 7.99
N VAL A 212 -1.18 6.79 9.01
CA VAL A 212 0.26 6.64 8.91
C VAL A 212 0.71 5.43 9.71
N PHE A 213 1.42 4.51 9.05
CA PHE A 213 2.10 3.39 9.67
C PHE A 213 3.58 3.71 9.81
N LEU A 214 4.12 3.46 11.01
CA LEU A 214 5.47 3.85 11.40
C LEU A 214 6.30 2.61 11.68
N PHE A 215 7.45 2.52 11.02
CA PHE A 215 8.40 1.44 11.15
C PHE A 215 9.76 2.00 11.52
N ARG A 216 10.52 1.26 12.33
CA ARG A 216 11.90 1.56 12.68
C ARG A 216 12.71 0.29 12.81
N ASP A 217 13.92 0.29 12.29
CA ASP A 217 14.88 -0.82 12.36
C ASP A 217 14.26 -2.16 11.91
N GLY A 218 13.44 -2.11 10.85
CA GLY A 218 12.78 -3.31 10.33
C GLY A 218 11.59 -3.81 11.14
N GLN A 219 11.08 -3.03 12.09
CA GLN A 219 9.99 -3.41 12.99
C GLN A 219 8.84 -2.40 12.95
N TYR A 220 7.61 -2.90 12.93
CA TYR A 220 6.42 -2.06 13.10
C TYR A 220 6.39 -1.45 14.51
N GLN A 221 6.21 -0.13 14.57
CA GLN A 221 6.15 0.60 15.83
C GLN A 221 4.69 0.86 16.23
N THR A 222 3.95 1.57 15.37
CA THR A 222 2.57 1.95 15.63
C THR A 222 1.89 2.53 14.38
N LYS A 223 0.60 2.83 14.53
CA LYS A 223 -0.24 3.54 13.56
C LYS A 223 -0.82 4.81 14.20
N ALA A 224 -0.87 5.90 13.44
CA ALA A 224 -1.55 7.14 13.80
C ALA A 224 -2.55 7.53 12.70
N ALA A 225 -3.73 8.04 13.06
CA ALA A 225 -4.78 8.34 12.09
C ALA A 225 -5.49 9.68 12.38
N GLY A 226 -5.93 10.36 11.33
CA GLY A 226 -6.68 11.61 11.38
C GLY A 226 -5.80 12.81 11.70
N SER A 227 -5.57 13.11 12.97
CA SER A 227 -4.74 14.25 13.38
C SER A 227 -3.32 13.81 13.67
N VAL A 228 -2.53 13.61 12.62
CA VAL A 228 -1.13 13.18 12.72
C VAL A 228 -0.21 14.40 12.75
N SER A 229 0.40 14.69 13.90
CA SER A 229 1.39 15.76 14.03
C SER A 229 2.81 15.24 13.89
N PHE A 230 3.76 16.13 13.59
CA PHE A 230 5.17 15.77 13.54
C PHE A 230 5.68 15.19 14.88
N ASP A 231 5.24 15.73 16.02
CA ASP A 231 5.63 15.20 17.34
C ASP A 231 5.13 13.77 17.57
N VAL A 232 3.95 13.41 17.06
CA VAL A 232 3.44 12.03 17.12
C VAL A 232 4.35 11.11 16.32
N VAL A 233 4.71 11.51 15.10
CA VAL A 233 5.61 10.74 14.23
C VAL A 233 6.99 10.58 14.89
N ARG A 234 7.59 11.67 15.33
CA ARG A 234 8.93 11.69 15.95
C ARG A 234 8.98 10.84 17.23
N SER A 235 7.98 10.99 18.10
CA SER A 235 7.87 10.21 19.34
C SER A 235 7.71 8.72 19.07
N ALA A 236 6.83 8.34 18.14
CA ALA A 236 6.61 6.95 17.77
C ALA A 236 7.84 6.30 17.11
N LEU A 237 8.65 7.09 16.39
CA LEU A 237 9.93 6.64 15.86
C LEU A 237 11.06 6.70 16.89
N GLY A 238 10.86 7.22 18.11
CA GLY A 238 11.91 7.32 19.14
C GLY A 238 13.06 8.25 18.76
N LEU A 239 12.74 9.36 18.08
CA LEU A 239 13.67 10.42 17.64
C LEU A 239 13.46 11.73 18.43
#